data_AF-A0A0C9MV93-F1
#
_entry.id   AF-A0A0C9MV93-F1
#
_cell.length_a   1.000
_cell.length_b   1.000
_cell.length_c   1.000
_cell.angle_alpha   90.00
_cell.angle_beta   90.00
_cell.angle_gamma   90.00
#
_symmetry.space_group_name_H-M   'P 1'
#
loop_
_entity.id
_entity.type
_entity.pdbx_description
1 polymer ?
#
loop_
_entity_poly.entity_id
_entity_poly.type
_entity_poly.pdbx_seq_one_letter_code
_entity_poly.pdbx_strand_id
1 'polypeptide(L)'
;MSEEQQSEETIKKRKFVTRYSRPIEFVVSETPFKKQKATATTVDASDKNNGDKVASFYRSIITSPSAATTASSSTKKESRDKELEPKKKPTEETIKCESCDMTISKSDYKRHIQGTAHMVSNQAMYPPTPDILTLNGSNVGFRMLQSQGWQYEQGLGPGSQGRRHPIATVLKQDRLGIGHQDTGKKVVTHRYKEIEKRAIERQRMLVQSQKDPGKEIAKQSKAESEKRVAILRYMKE
;
A
#
# COMPACT_ATOMS: atom_id res chain seq x y z
N MET A 1 -4.67 72.59 -9.43
CA MET A 1 -4.28 72.21 -10.80
C MET A 1 -2.95 71.50 -10.63
N SER A 2 -2.89 70.18 -10.63
CA SER A 2 -3.10 69.36 -11.83
C SER A 2 -3.58 67.95 -11.47
N GLU A 3 -4.55 67.46 -12.22
CA GLU A 3 -5.08 66.09 -12.20
C GLU A 3 -4.10 65.16 -12.93
N GLU A 4 -3.59 64.13 -12.26
CA GLU A 4 -2.91 63.00 -12.91
C GLU A 4 -3.96 61.97 -13.32
N GLN A 5 -4.21 61.90 -14.63
CA GLN A 5 -5.10 60.93 -15.26
C GLN A 5 -4.44 59.54 -15.27
N GLN A 6 -5.00 58.60 -14.51
CA GLN A 6 -4.70 57.17 -14.68
C GLN A 6 -5.48 56.63 -15.89
N SER A 7 -4.75 56.16 -16.89
CA SER A 7 -5.31 55.44 -18.04
C SER A 7 -5.71 54.02 -17.63
N GLU A 8 -7.01 53.73 -17.61
CA GLU A 8 -7.53 52.37 -17.43
C GLU A 8 -7.34 51.55 -18.71
N GLU A 9 -6.37 50.62 -18.69
CA GLU A 9 -6.16 49.65 -19.75
C GLU A 9 -7.23 48.54 -19.69
N THR A 10 -8.21 48.58 -20.60
CA THR A 10 -9.29 47.61 -20.67
C THR A 10 -8.80 46.24 -21.17
N ILE A 11 -8.65 45.27 -20.27
CA ILE A 11 -8.31 43.89 -20.60
C ILE A 11 -9.50 43.24 -21.34
N LYS A 12 -9.44 43.19 -22.67
CA LYS A 12 -10.39 42.43 -23.50
C LYS A 12 -10.26 40.93 -23.21
N LYS A 13 -11.17 40.39 -22.39
CA LYS A 13 -11.31 38.94 -22.18
C LYS A 13 -11.68 38.27 -23.51
N ARG A 14 -10.75 37.49 -24.08
CA ARG A 14 -11.02 36.65 -25.25
C ARG A 14 -11.98 35.54 -24.84
N LYS A 15 -13.22 35.59 -25.37
CA LYS A 15 -14.20 34.50 -25.22
C LYS A 15 -13.73 33.31 -26.05
N PHE A 16 -13.32 32.23 -25.39
CA PHE A 16 -13.00 30.97 -26.04
C PHE A 16 -14.32 30.28 -26.38
N VAL A 17 -14.83 30.48 -27.60
CA VAL A 17 -16.05 29.84 -28.09
C VAL A 17 -15.67 28.47 -28.65
N THR A 18 -15.85 27.41 -27.87
CA THR A 18 -15.82 26.05 -28.41
C THR A 18 -17.12 25.84 -29.20
N ARG A 19 -17.02 25.52 -30.50
CA ARG A 19 -18.19 25.44 -31.41
C ARG A 19 -19.10 24.22 -31.16
N TYR A 20 -18.87 23.45 -30.10
CA TYR A 20 -19.67 22.29 -29.73
C TYR A 20 -19.66 22.09 -28.21
N SER A 21 -20.36 22.94 -27.46
CA SER A 21 -20.85 22.56 -26.14
C SER A 21 -22.34 22.91 -26.07
N ARG A 22 -23.19 21.89 -26.11
CA ARG A 22 -24.57 22.05 -25.62
C ARG A 22 -24.46 22.10 -24.09
N PRO A 23 -25.14 23.04 -23.41
CA PRO A 23 -25.15 23.06 -21.95
C PRO A 23 -25.74 21.72 -21.44
N ILE A 24 -25.06 21.10 -20.47
CA ILE A 24 -25.56 19.91 -19.81
C ILE A 24 -26.65 20.36 -18.85
N GLU A 25 -27.90 20.01 -19.13
CA GLU A 25 -29.00 20.19 -18.20
C GLU A 25 -28.92 19.09 -17.13
N PHE A 26 -28.66 19.48 -15.90
CA PHE A 26 -28.69 18.55 -14.77
C PHE A 26 -30.14 18.23 -14.44
N VAL A 27 -30.59 17.03 -14.78
CA VAL A 27 -31.88 16.51 -14.32
C VAL A 27 -31.77 16.18 -12.84
N VAL A 28 -32.57 16.89 -12.03
CA VAL A 28 -32.74 16.59 -10.60
C VAL A 28 -33.39 15.21 -10.47
N SER A 29 -32.76 14.31 -9.71
CA SER A 29 -33.33 12.99 -9.43
C SER A 29 -34.44 13.10 -8.39
N GLU A 30 -35.65 13.44 -8.82
CA GLU A 30 -36.84 13.35 -7.98
C GLU A 30 -37.34 11.90 -7.91
N THR A 31 -36.68 11.09 -7.09
CA THR A 31 -37.37 10.02 -6.35
C THR A 31 -36.71 9.88 -4.98
N PRO A 32 -37.44 10.04 -3.86
CA PRO A 32 -36.89 9.71 -2.56
C PRO A 32 -36.64 8.20 -2.49
N PHE A 33 -35.37 7.82 -2.43
CA PHE A 33 -34.94 6.47 -2.09
C PHE A 33 -35.62 6.05 -0.79
N LYS A 34 -36.56 5.10 -0.91
CA LYS A 34 -37.19 4.43 0.22
C LYS A 34 -36.05 3.74 0.99
N LYS A 35 -35.71 4.25 2.18
CA LYS A 35 -34.79 3.60 3.11
C LYS A 35 -35.30 2.17 3.33
N GLN A 36 -34.64 1.19 2.71
CA GLN A 36 -34.80 -0.19 3.10
C GLN A 36 -34.24 -0.29 4.51
N LYS A 37 -35.15 -0.34 5.48
CA LYS A 37 -34.88 -0.75 6.85
C LYS A 37 -34.18 -2.10 6.75
N ALA A 38 -32.94 -2.18 7.25
CA ALA A 38 -32.26 -3.46 7.42
C ALA A 38 -33.20 -4.35 8.24
N THR A 39 -33.82 -5.30 7.56
CA THR A 39 -34.54 -6.39 8.18
C THR A 39 -33.47 -7.17 8.93
N ALA A 40 -33.54 -7.12 10.26
CA ALA A 40 -32.83 -8.06 11.10
C ALA A 40 -33.21 -9.45 10.61
N THR A 41 -32.24 -10.14 10.00
CA THR A 41 -32.33 -11.55 9.68
C THR A 41 -32.56 -12.26 11.00
N THR A 42 -33.81 -12.64 11.26
CA THR A 42 -34.16 -13.62 12.27
C THR A 42 -33.54 -14.94 11.81
N VAL A 43 -32.32 -15.21 12.30
CA VAL A 43 -31.75 -16.55 12.25
C VAL A 43 -32.59 -17.41 13.17
N ASP A 44 -33.10 -18.48 12.59
CA ASP A 44 -33.94 -19.49 13.21
C ASP A 44 -33.38 -19.94 14.57
N ALA A 45 -34.28 -20.13 15.52
CA ALA A 45 -33.99 -20.68 16.83
C ALA A 45 -33.60 -22.17 16.71
N SER A 46 -32.37 -22.45 16.30
CA SER A 46 -31.77 -23.79 16.37
C SER A 46 -30.85 -23.89 17.59
N ASP A 47 -31.23 -24.78 18.50
CA ASP A 47 -30.41 -25.41 19.55
C ASP A 47 -29.60 -24.48 20.48
N LYS A 48 -30.21 -24.15 21.62
CA LYS A 48 -29.57 -23.49 22.79
C LYS A 48 -28.32 -24.21 23.34
N ASN A 49 -27.98 -25.37 22.79
CA ASN A 49 -26.92 -26.26 23.24
C ASN A 49 -25.73 -26.31 22.26
N ASN A 50 -25.82 -25.65 21.10
CA ASN A 50 -24.75 -25.72 20.11
C ASN A 50 -23.52 -24.91 20.57
N GLY A 51 -23.75 -23.76 21.22
CA GLY A 51 -22.69 -22.96 21.83
C GLY A 51 -21.90 -23.73 22.89
N ASP A 52 -22.58 -24.47 23.78
CA ASP A 52 -21.94 -25.27 24.82
C ASP A 52 -21.18 -26.48 24.26
N LYS A 53 -21.70 -27.12 23.22
CA LYS A 53 -20.99 -28.20 22.51
C LYS A 53 -19.70 -27.67 21.89
N VAL A 54 -19.76 -26.54 21.18
CA VAL A 54 -18.60 -25.89 20.59
C VAL A 54 -17.59 -25.48 21.67
N ALA A 55 -18.05 -24.89 22.78
CA ALA A 55 -17.19 -24.50 23.90
C ALA A 55 -16.50 -25.71 24.56
N SER A 56 -17.22 -26.82 24.75
CA SER A 56 -16.65 -28.06 25.30
C SER A 56 -15.59 -28.68 24.39
N PHE A 57 -15.80 -28.62 23.07
CA PHE A 57 -14.83 -29.07 22.07
C PHE A 57 -13.54 -28.25 22.12
N TYR A 58 -13.63 -26.91 22.13
CA TYR A 58 -12.46 -26.05 22.25
C TYR A 58 -11.73 -26.24 23.59
N ARG A 59 -12.47 -26.41 24.70
CA ARG A 59 -11.88 -26.75 26.00
C ARG A 59 -11.12 -28.08 25.95
N SER A 60 -11.67 -29.09 25.27
CA SER A 60 -10.99 -30.40 25.14
C SER A 60 -9.64 -30.30 24.43
N ILE A 61 -9.52 -29.45 23.40
CA ILE A 61 -8.27 -29.25 22.64
C ILE A 61 -7.20 -28.55 23.48
N ILE A 62 -7.61 -27.63 24.36
CA ILE A 62 -6.69 -26.78 25.14
C ILE A 62 -6.29 -27.47 26.46
N THR A 63 -7.18 -28.28 27.04
CA THR A 63 -6.97 -28.95 28.34
C THR A 63 -6.23 -30.28 28.22
N SER A 64 -6.22 -30.95 27.06
CA SER A 64 -5.39 -32.15 26.89
C SER A 64 -3.93 -31.78 26.61
N PRO A 65 -2.96 -32.17 27.46
CA PRO A 65 -1.55 -32.09 27.09
C PRO A 65 -1.25 -33.30 26.18
N SER A 66 -0.85 -33.00 24.94
CA SER A 66 -0.15 -33.92 24.02
C SER A 66 -0.92 -35.16 23.53
N ALA A 67 -1.47 -35.08 22.32
CA ALA A 67 -1.23 -36.11 21.30
C ALA A 67 -1.55 -35.56 19.90
N ALA A 68 -0.51 -35.39 19.09
CA ALA A 68 -0.66 -35.59 17.65
C ALA A 68 -0.95 -37.08 17.39
N THR A 69 -1.50 -37.35 16.20
CA THR A 69 -1.70 -38.66 15.53
C THR A 69 -3.00 -39.47 15.79
N THR A 70 -3.91 -39.31 14.81
CA THR A 70 -4.65 -40.34 14.03
C THR A 70 -5.69 -41.28 14.67
N ALA A 71 -6.73 -41.48 13.88
CA ALA A 71 -7.92 -42.28 14.12
C ALA A 71 -7.69 -43.81 14.29
N SER A 72 -8.61 -44.39 15.07
CA SER A 72 -9.17 -45.76 14.96
C SER A 72 -8.35 -46.99 15.37
N SER A 73 -8.70 -47.59 16.52
CA SER A 73 -9.48 -48.85 16.64
C SER A 73 -9.06 -49.79 17.81
N SER A 74 -10.08 -50.17 18.59
CA SER A 74 -10.26 -51.41 19.40
C SER A 74 -9.14 -51.96 20.30
N THR A 75 -9.38 -52.05 21.62
CA THR A 75 -9.80 -53.27 22.35
C THR A 75 -9.73 -53.08 23.88
N LYS A 76 -10.65 -53.73 24.59
CA LYS A 76 -10.76 -53.79 26.07
C LYS A 76 -9.51 -54.41 26.72
N LYS A 77 -9.08 -53.90 27.89
CA LYS A 77 -8.76 -54.75 29.06
C LYS A 77 -8.63 -53.98 30.38
N GLU A 78 -9.14 -54.65 31.40
CA GLU A 78 -9.21 -54.35 32.83
C GLU A 78 -7.88 -54.06 33.55
N SER A 79 -8.03 -53.25 34.62
CA SER A 79 -7.39 -53.26 35.94
C SER A 79 -5.94 -53.74 36.08
N ARG A 80 -5.10 -52.88 36.66
CA ARG A 80 -4.39 -53.21 37.91
C ARG A 80 -3.83 -51.96 38.57
N ASP A 81 -4.29 -51.69 39.78
CA ASP A 81 -3.65 -50.76 40.71
C ASP A 81 -2.21 -51.21 40.95
N LYS A 82 -1.27 -50.28 40.77
CA LYS A 82 0.08 -50.42 41.30
C LYS A 82 0.59 -49.06 41.75
N GLU A 83 0.25 -48.76 43.00
CA GLU A 83 0.99 -47.91 43.90
C GLU A 83 2.50 -48.09 43.69
N LEU A 84 3.15 -47.06 43.17
CA LEU A 84 4.60 -46.93 43.12
C LEU A 84 4.94 -45.48 43.49
N GLU A 85 5.27 -45.33 44.77
CA GLU A 85 6.32 -44.50 45.37
C GLU A 85 6.96 -43.38 44.53
N PRO A 86 7.21 -42.21 45.15
CA PRO A 86 7.39 -40.94 44.47
C PRO A 86 8.71 -40.88 43.71
N LYS A 87 8.64 -40.80 42.38
CA LYS A 87 9.81 -40.42 41.57
C LYS A 87 10.19 -38.97 41.89
N LYS A 88 11.39 -38.83 42.45
CA LYS A 88 12.09 -37.58 42.78
C LYS A 88 11.89 -36.54 41.67
N LYS A 89 11.24 -35.43 42.03
CA LYS A 89 11.06 -34.26 41.19
C LYS A 89 12.47 -33.73 40.82
N PRO A 90 12.81 -33.55 39.54
CA PRO A 90 13.90 -32.65 39.19
C PRO A 90 13.50 -31.28 39.75
N THR A 91 14.43 -30.60 40.40
CA THR A 91 14.29 -29.21 40.82
C THR A 91 14.02 -28.36 39.58
N GLU A 92 12.76 -28.15 39.26
CA GLU A 92 12.31 -27.32 38.15
C GLU A 92 12.54 -25.86 38.54
N GLU A 93 13.65 -25.31 38.07
CA GLU A 93 13.94 -23.88 38.18
C GLU A 93 12.83 -23.09 37.46
N THR A 94 12.06 -22.32 38.21
CA THR A 94 10.99 -21.46 37.70
C THR A 94 11.48 -20.01 37.64
N ILE A 95 11.15 -19.34 36.54
CA ILE A 95 11.51 -17.94 36.27
C ILE A 95 10.23 -17.12 36.19
N LYS A 96 10.22 -15.95 36.84
CA LYS A 96 9.11 -14.99 36.77
C LYS A 96 9.31 -14.08 35.55
N CYS A 97 8.29 -13.94 34.72
CA CYS A 97 8.32 -12.99 33.60
C CYS A 97 7.89 -11.59 34.07
N GLU A 98 8.68 -10.56 33.73
CA GLU A 98 8.43 -9.17 34.14
C GLU A 98 7.26 -8.50 33.41
N SER A 99 6.95 -8.90 32.18
CA SER A 99 5.87 -8.30 31.38
C SER A 99 4.50 -8.97 31.57
N CYS A 100 4.47 -10.19 32.12
CA CYS A 100 3.24 -10.97 32.31
C CYS A 100 2.99 -11.39 33.76
N ASP A 101 3.92 -11.10 34.68
CA ASP A 101 3.89 -11.49 36.10
C ASP A 101 3.59 -12.98 36.38
N MET A 102 3.81 -13.85 35.38
CA MET A 102 3.52 -15.27 35.45
C MET A 102 4.79 -16.06 35.77
N THR A 103 4.66 -17.08 36.63
CA THR A 103 5.75 -18.00 36.97
C THR A 103 5.78 -19.16 35.97
N ILE A 104 6.91 -19.32 35.28
CA ILE A 104 7.03 -20.23 34.14
C ILE A 104 8.28 -21.09 34.34
N SER A 105 8.24 -22.34 33.90
CA SER A 105 9.40 -23.23 33.90
C SER A 105 10.52 -22.66 33.00
N LYS A 106 11.78 -22.91 33.35
CA LYS A 106 12.94 -22.47 32.55
C LYS A 106 12.93 -23.04 31.13
N SER A 107 12.35 -24.23 30.92
CA SER A 107 12.17 -24.84 29.60
C SER A 107 11.15 -24.09 28.73
N ASP A 108 10.05 -23.63 29.32
CA ASP A 108 8.95 -22.99 28.59
C ASP A 108 9.10 -21.46 28.48
N TYR A 109 10.09 -20.87 29.14
CA TYR A 109 10.33 -19.42 29.10
C TYR A 109 10.50 -18.87 27.67
N LYS A 110 11.20 -19.61 26.79
CA LYS A 110 11.34 -19.22 25.37
C LYS A 110 10.01 -19.26 24.62
N ARG A 111 9.21 -20.31 24.84
CA ARG A 111 7.89 -20.48 24.24
C ARG A 111 6.91 -19.42 24.75
N HIS A 112 7.04 -19.02 26.01
CA HIS A 112 6.27 -17.93 26.59
C HIS A 112 6.58 -16.59 25.91
N ILE A 113 7.85 -16.18 25.82
CA ILE A 113 8.24 -14.89 25.22
C ILE A 113 7.82 -14.81 23.74
N GLN A 114 7.98 -15.91 23.00
CA GLN A 114 7.58 -16.01 21.59
C GLN A 114 6.08 -16.24 21.41
N GLY A 115 5.33 -16.44 22.50
CA GLY A 115 3.90 -16.61 22.47
C GLY A 115 3.22 -15.32 22.04
N THR A 116 2.19 -15.44 21.19
CA THR A 116 1.41 -14.28 20.72
C THR A 116 0.82 -13.48 21.87
N ALA A 117 0.39 -14.14 22.95
CA ALA A 117 -0.11 -13.49 24.16
C ALA A 117 0.94 -12.58 24.84
N HIS A 118 2.20 -13.06 24.97
CA HIS A 118 3.29 -12.26 25.52
C HIS A 118 3.64 -11.10 24.58
N MET A 119 3.77 -11.33 23.27
CA MET A 119 4.06 -10.28 22.29
C MET A 119 2.99 -9.18 22.25
N VAL A 120 1.72 -9.53 22.39
CA VAL A 120 0.60 -8.56 22.43
C VAL A 120 0.60 -7.79 23.76
N SER A 121 0.82 -8.46 24.89
CA SER A 121 0.94 -7.77 26.19
C SER A 121 2.14 -6.81 26.21
N ASN A 122 3.20 -7.14 25.47
CA ASN A 122 4.43 -6.36 25.36
C ASN A 122 4.41 -5.40 24.15
N GLN A 123 3.23 -5.08 23.58
CA GLN A 123 3.11 -4.16 22.42
C GLN A 123 3.65 -2.76 22.68
N ALA A 124 3.89 -2.38 23.94
CA ALA A 124 4.61 -1.16 24.27
C ALA A 124 6.09 -1.18 23.84
N MET A 125 6.68 -2.37 23.63
CA MET A 125 8.10 -2.54 23.32
C MET A 125 8.42 -2.63 21.83
N TYR A 126 7.43 -2.94 20.98
CA TYR A 126 7.62 -2.89 19.54
C TYR A 126 7.34 -1.47 19.04
N PRO A 127 8.28 -0.83 18.32
CA PRO A 127 8.02 0.48 17.77
C PRO A 127 6.76 0.40 16.90
N PRO A 128 5.90 1.43 16.94
CA PRO A 128 4.76 1.51 16.04
C PRO A 128 5.26 1.28 14.61
N THR A 129 4.43 0.63 13.79
CA THR A 129 4.73 0.35 12.38
C THR A 129 5.41 1.58 11.76
N PRO A 130 6.59 1.43 11.15
CA PRO A 130 7.38 2.57 10.72
C PRO A 130 6.53 3.45 9.81
N ASP A 131 6.51 4.75 10.11
CA ASP A 131 5.76 5.70 9.30
C ASP A 131 6.23 5.61 7.84
N ILE A 132 5.28 5.51 6.92
CA ILE A 132 5.55 5.45 5.48
C ILE A 132 6.18 6.78 5.01
N LEU A 133 5.80 7.88 5.67
CA LEU A 133 6.57 9.11 5.58
C LEU A 133 7.81 8.91 6.44
N THR A 134 8.99 9.06 5.83
CA THR A 134 10.27 9.21 6.52
C THR A 134 10.95 10.42 5.90
N LEU A 135 10.62 11.61 6.40
CA LEU A 135 11.30 12.82 5.96
C LEU A 135 12.57 12.97 6.79
N ASN A 136 13.72 12.80 6.14
CA ASN A 136 15.01 13.03 6.78
C ASN A 136 15.19 14.53 7.09
N GLY A 137 15.80 14.85 8.23
CA GLY A 137 16.13 16.22 8.65
C GLY A 137 17.05 17.00 7.68
N SER A 138 17.74 16.28 6.79
CA SER A 138 18.56 16.89 5.72
C SER A 138 17.72 17.50 4.59
N ASN A 139 16.43 17.15 4.46
CA ASN A 139 15.58 17.70 3.43
C ASN A 139 15.27 19.18 3.71
N VAL A 140 15.57 20.05 2.75
CA VAL A 140 15.36 21.51 2.87
C VAL A 140 13.89 21.84 3.13
N GLY A 141 12.96 21.16 2.46
CA GLY A 141 11.52 21.35 2.66
C GLY A 141 11.05 20.94 4.05
N PHE A 142 11.62 19.86 4.61
CA PHE A 142 11.33 19.45 5.99
C PHE A 142 11.77 20.50 7.00
N ARG A 143 13.01 21.01 6.86
CA ARG A 143 13.53 22.08 7.72
C ARG A 143 12.71 23.38 7.58
N MET A 144 12.27 23.70 6.37
CA MET A 144 11.41 24.86 6.13
C MET A 144 10.05 24.71 6.84
N LEU A 145 9.40 23.55 6.74
CA LEU A 145 8.15 23.29 7.45
C LEU A 145 8.35 23.38 8.97
N GLN A 146 9.39 22.75 9.51
CA GLN A 146 9.71 22.83 10.94
C GLN A 146 9.95 24.27 11.40
N SER A 147 10.65 25.09 10.60
CA SER A 147 10.90 26.50 10.92
C SER A 147 9.61 27.34 11.00
N GLN A 148 8.55 26.91 10.30
CA GLN A 148 7.22 27.53 10.36
C GLN A 148 6.35 26.97 11.50
N GLY A 149 6.93 26.16 12.39
CA GLY A 149 6.23 25.56 13.53
C GLY A 149 5.49 24.25 13.22
N TRP A 150 5.63 23.69 12.02
CA TRP A 150 5.03 22.39 11.72
C TRP A 150 5.75 21.24 12.44
N GLN A 151 4.98 20.37 13.07
CA GLN A 151 5.46 19.19 13.80
C GLN A 151 5.27 17.93 12.95
N TYR A 152 6.28 17.06 12.93
CA TYR A 152 6.29 15.87 12.07
C TYR A 152 5.12 14.91 12.34
N GLU A 153 4.75 14.73 13.60
CA GLU A 153 3.68 13.82 13.99
C GLU A 153 2.28 14.37 13.67
N GLN A 154 2.18 15.66 13.32
CA GLN A 154 0.92 16.37 13.18
C GLN A 154 0.57 16.71 11.73
N GLY A 155 -0.73 16.83 11.49
CA GLY A 155 -1.28 17.37 10.25
C GLY A 155 -0.98 18.86 10.07
N LEU A 156 -1.19 19.36 8.86
CA LEU A 156 -1.15 20.81 8.58
C LEU A 156 -2.46 21.49 8.96
N GLY A 157 -2.43 22.79 9.24
CA GLY A 157 -3.62 23.60 9.53
C GLY A 157 -3.71 24.03 11.00
N PRO A 158 -4.60 24.99 11.34
CA PRO A 158 -4.69 25.61 12.67
C PRO A 158 -4.96 24.64 13.82
N GLY A 159 -5.64 23.52 13.57
CA GLY A 159 -5.90 22.47 14.55
C GLY A 159 -5.20 21.16 14.19
N SER A 160 -4.17 21.20 13.36
CA SER A 160 -3.48 20.01 12.84
C SER A 160 -4.43 19.01 12.15
N GLN A 161 -5.51 19.53 11.56
CA GLN A 161 -6.60 18.74 10.96
C GLN A 161 -6.27 18.20 9.56
N GLY A 162 -5.23 18.73 8.94
CA GLY A 162 -4.76 18.32 7.64
C GLY A 162 -4.23 16.90 7.69
N ARG A 163 -4.32 16.21 6.57
CA ARG A 163 -3.88 14.83 6.52
C ARG A 163 -2.35 14.75 6.51
N ARG A 164 -1.78 13.90 7.36
CA ARG A 164 -0.33 13.68 7.43
C ARG A 164 0.20 13.01 6.17
N HIS A 165 -0.43 11.91 5.74
CA HIS A 165 0.01 11.10 4.61
C HIS A 165 -0.54 11.56 3.25
N PRO A 166 0.27 11.49 2.17
CA PRO A 166 -0.17 11.75 0.81
C PRO A 166 -1.31 10.84 0.36
N ILE A 167 -2.15 11.31 -0.56
CA ILE A 167 -3.23 10.50 -1.14
C ILE A 167 -2.61 9.52 -2.11
N ALA A 168 -2.83 8.23 -1.87
CA ALA A 168 -2.52 7.20 -2.85
C ALA A 168 -3.39 7.44 -4.09
N THR A 169 -2.73 7.77 -5.21
CA THR A 169 -3.39 7.96 -6.49
C THR A 169 -3.27 6.69 -7.32
N VAL A 170 -4.31 6.38 -8.09
CA VAL A 170 -4.29 5.26 -9.02
C VAL A 170 -4.21 5.82 -10.43
N LEU A 171 -3.19 5.39 -11.19
CA LEU A 171 -3.10 5.76 -12.59
C LEU A 171 -4.03 4.88 -13.43
N LYS A 172 -4.88 5.52 -14.23
CA LYS A 172 -5.65 4.87 -15.27
C LYS A 172 -4.78 4.71 -16.52
N GLN A 173 -4.56 3.48 -16.96
CA GLN A 173 -3.73 3.19 -18.15
C GLN A 173 -4.55 2.81 -19.39
N ASP A 174 -5.82 2.47 -19.20
CA ASP A 174 -6.75 2.05 -20.24
C ASP A 174 -7.46 3.23 -20.90
N ARG A 175 -7.96 3.00 -22.12
CA ARG A 175 -8.79 3.95 -22.87
C ARG A 175 -10.29 3.73 -22.67
N LEU A 176 -10.69 2.81 -21.79
CA LEU A 176 -12.10 2.45 -21.57
C LEU A 176 -12.82 3.55 -20.77
N GLY A 177 -14.15 3.48 -20.68
CA GLY A 177 -14.92 4.39 -19.84
C GLY A 177 -14.57 4.26 -18.35
N ILE A 178 -14.82 5.31 -17.56
CA ILE A 178 -14.78 5.18 -16.09
C ILE A 178 -15.93 4.23 -15.69
N GLY A 179 -15.66 3.28 -14.78
CA GLY A 179 -16.66 2.31 -14.33
C GLY A 179 -16.77 1.05 -15.20
N HIS A 180 -15.92 0.89 -16.22
CA HIS A 180 -15.86 -0.34 -16.99
C HIS A 180 -15.35 -1.51 -16.13
N GLN A 181 -16.03 -2.66 -16.21
CA GLN A 181 -15.76 -3.83 -15.35
C GLN A 181 -14.36 -4.39 -15.57
N ASP A 182 -13.89 -4.37 -16.82
CA ASP A 182 -12.55 -4.81 -17.22
C ASP A 182 -11.51 -3.68 -17.16
N THR A 183 -11.53 -2.90 -16.08
CA THR A 183 -10.41 -2.01 -15.77
C THR A 183 -9.33 -2.86 -15.11
N GLY A 184 -8.29 -3.23 -15.88
CA GLY A 184 -7.16 -4.02 -15.39
C GLY A 184 -6.49 -3.49 -14.12
N LYS A 185 -5.42 -4.16 -13.65
CA LYS A 185 -4.82 -3.87 -12.33
C LYS A 185 -4.40 -2.40 -12.20
N LYS A 186 -5.10 -1.72 -11.29
CA LYS A 186 -4.87 -0.34 -10.86
C LYS A 186 -3.62 -0.29 -9.97
N VAL A 187 -2.47 0.06 -10.56
CA VAL A 187 -1.18 0.11 -9.85
C VAL A 187 -0.59 1.52 -9.94
N VAL A 188 0.10 1.97 -8.89
CA VAL A 188 0.96 3.17 -8.92
C VAL A 188 2.17 2.85 -9.80
N THR A 189 2.04 3.02 -11.11
CA THR A 189 3.07 2.58 -12.07
C THR A 189 4.24 3.54 -12.21
N HIS A 190 4.38 4.55 -11.37
CA HIS A 190 5.40 5.59 -11.57
C HIS A 190 6.22 5.79 -10.31
N ARG A 191 7.15 4.87 -10.08
CA ARG A 191 8.31 5.16 -9.24
C ARG A 191 9.05 6.33 -9.90
N TYR A 192 9.55 7.29 -9.11
CA TYR A 192 10.26 8.50 -9.60
C TYR A 192 11.17 8.25 -10.81
N LYS A 193 11.94 7.15 -10.78
CA LYS A 193 12.86 6.72 -11.85
C LYS A 193 12.21 6.49 -13.22
N GLU A 194 10.97 6.02 -13.28
CA GLU A 194 10.27 5.76 -14.55
C GLU A 194 9.70 7.03 -15.17
N ILE A 195 9.27 7.98 -14.33
CA ILE A 195 8.86 9.32 -14.78
C ILE A 195 10.06 10.04 -15.40
N GLU A 196 11.20 10.00 -14.71
CA GLU A 196 12.45 10.61 -15.15
C GLU A 196 12.95 10.01 -16.46
N LYS A 197 12.95 8.67 -16.58
CA LYS A 197 13.30 7.97 -17.83
C LYS A 197 12.42 8.40 -19.00
N ARG A 198 11.09 8.44 -18.81
CA ARG A 198 10.15 8.88 -19.86
C ARG A 198 10.33 10.36 -20.22
N ALA A 199 10.68 11.22 -19.26
CA ALA A 199 10.97 12.62 -19.53
C ALA A 199 12.22 12.77 -20.40
N ILE A 200 13.31 12.07 -20.06
CA ILE A 200 14.57 12.06 -20.82
C ILE A 200 14.35 11.49 -22.23
N GLU A 201 13.60 10.41 -22.36
CA GLU A 201 13.31 9.78 -23.66
C GLU A 201 12.49 10.71 -24.58
N ARG A 202 11.47 11.40 -24.04
CA ARG A 202 10.75 12.45 -24.77
C ARG A 202 11.66 13.57 -25.23
N GLN A 203 12.57 14.02 -24.38
CA GLN A 203 13.53 15.07 -24.74
C GLN A 203 14.49 14.61 -25.86
N ARG A 204 14.95 13.36 -25.83
CA ARG A 204 15.75 12.77 -26.91
C ARG A 204 14.98 12.69 -28.23
N MET A 205 13.73 12.23 -28.19
CA MET A 205 12.87 12.13 -29.38
C MET A 205 12.63 13.50 -30.02
N LEU A 206 12.41 14.54 -29.22
CA LEU A 206 12.27 15.92 -29.70
C LEU A 206 13.56 16.40 -30.38
N VAL A 207 14.72 16.19 -29.77
CA VAL A 207 16.02 16.56 -30.37
C VAL A 207 16.27 15.80 -31.68
N GLN A 208 15.88 14.53 -31.76
CA GLN A 208 16.06 13.73 -32.96
C GLN A 208 15.10 14.16 -34.09
N SER A 209 13.88 14.55 -33.77
CA SER A 209 12.92 15.10 -34.74
C SER A 209 13.35 16.46 -35.33
N GLN A 210 14.22 17.19 -34.64
CA GLN A 210 14.77 18.47 -35.11
C GLN A 210 16.06 18.32 -35.94
N LYS A 211 16.57 17.11 -36.17
CA LYS A 211 17.67 16.92 -37.12
C LYS A 211 17.11 16.95 -38.54
N ASP A 212 17.59 17.90 -39.35
CA ASP A 212 17.18 18.02 -40.75
C ASP A 212 17.58 16.75 -41.54
N PRO A 213 16.60 15.99 -42.07
CA PRO A 213 16.88 14.71 -42.74
C PRO A 213 17.77 14.89 -43.99
N GLY A 214 17.73 16.07 -44.62
CA GLY A 214 18.56 16.38 -45.79
C GLY A 214 20.07 16.34 -45.51
N LYS A 215 20.50 16.66 -44.28
CA LYS A 215 21.92 16.69 -43.92
C LYS A 215 22.52 15.28 -43.81
N GLU A 216 21.73 14.32 -43.33
CA GLU A 216 22.16 12.91 -43.28
C GLU A 216 22.18 12.27 -44.67
N ILE A 217 21.17 12.56 -45.51
CA ILE A 217 21.10 12.05 -46.89
C ILE A 217 22.29 12.58 -47.71
N ALA A 218 22.62 13.87 -47.59
CA ALA A 218 23.77 14.47 -48.28
C ALA A 218 25.10 13.82 -47.84
N LYS A 219 25.26 13.52 -46.55
CA LYS A 219 26.46 12.84 -46.02
C LYS A 219 26.58 11.42 -46.55
N GLN A 220 25.47 10.68 -46.62
CA GLN A 220 25.45 9.31 -47.16
C GLN A 220 25.77 9.29 -48.66
N SER A 221 25.17 10.18 -49.44
CA SER A 221 25.45 10.31 -50.89
C SER A 221 26.93 10.61 -51.15
N LYS A 222 27.54 11.51 -50.37
CA LYS A 222 28.98 11.80 -50.48
C LYS A 222 29.83 10.58 -50.17
N ALA A 223 29.57 9.88 -49.06
CA ALA A 223 30.30 8.67 -48.70
C ALA A 223 30.15 7.55 -49.73
N GLU A 224 28.96 7.40 -50.33
CA GLU A 224 28.74 6.44 -51.41
C GLU A 224 29.52 6.82 -52.68
N SER A 225 29.52 8.10 -53.04
CA SER A 225 30.29 8.60 -54.19
C SER A 225 31.79 8.34 -54.04
N GLU A 226 32.34 8.56 -52.85
CA GLU A 226 33.75 8.29 -52.54
C GLU A 226 34.08 6.80 -52.67
N LYS A 227 33.19 5.92 -52.18
CA LYS A 227 33.33 4.46 -52.34
C LYS A 227 33.30 4.04 -53.81
N ARG A 228 32.36 4.58 -54.60
CA ARG A 228 32.27 4.30 -56.04
C ARG A 228 33.54 4.73 -56.77
N VAL A 229 34.06 5.91 -56.46
CA VAL A 229 35.33 6.40 -57.02
C VAL A 229 36.50 5.51 -56.62
N ALA A 230 36.57 5.04 -55.37
CA ALA A 230 37.61 4.12 -54.93
C ALA A 230 37.55 2.78 -55.66
N ILE A 231 36.36 2.21 -55.86
CA ILE A 231 36.16 0.98 -56.65
C ILE A 231 36.59 1.19 -58.11
N LEU A 232 36.18 2.30 -58.72
CA LEU A 232 36.57 2.64 -60.09
C LEU A 232 38.08 2.82 -60.24
N ARG A 233 38.75 3.36 -59.21
CA ARG A 233 40.21 3.51 -59.19
C ARG A 233 40.90 2.13 -59.10
N TYR A 234 40.38 1.23 -58.27
CA TYR A 234 40.88 -0.15 -58.13
C TYR A 234 40.71 -0.97 -59.42
N MET A 235 39.61 -0.80 -60.16
CA MET A 235 39.37 -1.53 -61.41
C MET A 235 40.24 -1.06 -62.60
N LYS A 236 40.99 0.03 -62.44
CA LYS A 236 41.75 0.68 -63.51
C LYS A 236 43.28 0.45 -63.40
N GLU A 237 43.72 -0.16 -62.29
CA GLU A 237 45.06 -0.72 -62.07
C GLU A 237 45.07 -2.20 -62.47
#